data_AF-A0A349EFD0-F1
#
_entry.id   AF-A0A349EFD0-F1
#
_cell.length_a   1.000
_cell.length_b   1.000
_cell.length_c   1.000
_cell.angle_alpha   90.00
_cell.angle_beta   90.00
_cell.angle_gamma   90.00
#
_symmetry.space_group_name_H-M   'P 1'
#
loop_
_entity.id
_entity.type
_entity.pdbx_description
1 polymer ?
#
loop_
_entity_poly.entity_id
_entity_poly.type
_entity_poly.pdbx_seq_one_letter_code
_entity_poly.pdbx_strand_id
1 'polypeptide(L)'
;VDRVPEIVSGYPDCILPKPEHAAELKKRTLTHLYNQRPAWLDHAHRVLDEAVAAAYDWPVDLSDDEVLRRLLALNRERTLTSPQGQRITLVRV
;
A
#
# COMPACT_ATOMS: atom_id res chain seq x y z
N VAL A 1 17.05 -0.27 -20.60
CA VAL A 1 17.42 -1.19 -19.51
C VAL A 1 18.14 -2.37 -20.12
N ASP A 2 19.06 -2.98 -19.38
CA ASP A 2 19.81 -4.15 -19.80
C ASP A 2 19.47 -5.31 -18.86
N ARG A 3 19.43 -6.54 -19.39
CA ARG A 3 19.17 -7.75 -18.60
C ARG A 3 20.50 -8.42 -18.28
N VAL A 4 20.73 -8.69 -17.00
CA VAL A 4 21.92 -9.37 -16.50
C VAL A 4 21.47 -10.65 -15.80
N PRO A 5 22.11 -11.81 -16.03
CA PRO A 5 21.77 -13.03 -15.33
C PRO A 5 21.76 -12.82 -13.81
N GLU A 6 20.70 -13.28 -13.16
CA GLU A 6 20.55 -13.20 -11.71
C GLU A 6 21.64 -14.02 -11.01
N ILE A 7 22.18 -13.49 -9.90
CA ILE A 7 23.26 -14.16 -9.15
C ILE A 7 22.69 -15.40 -8.45
N VAL A 8 21.41 -15.33 -8.06
CA VAL A 8 20.67 -16.43 -7.46
C VAL A 8 20.05 -17.31 -8.54
N SER A 9 20.47 -18.57 -8.58
CA SER A 9 19.91 -19.56 -9.51
C SER A 9 18.40 -19.74 -9.32
N GLY A 10 17.66 -19.83 -10.43
CA GLY A 10 16.21 -20.06 -10.46
C GLY A 10 15.34 -18.81 -10.47
N TYR A 11 15.94 -17.62 -10.36
CA TYR A 11 15.24 -16.34 -10.46
C TYR A 11 15.40 -15.73 -11.87
N PRO A 12 14.47 -14.86 -12.31
CA PRO A 12 14.58 -14.17 -13.59
C PRO A 12 15.72 -13.16 -13.58
N ASP A 13 16.27 -12.87 -14.77
CA ASP A 13 17.35 -11.90 -14.97
C ASP A 13 17.09 -10.54 -14.27
N CYS A 14 18.15 -10.01 -13.65
CA CYS A 14 18.19 -8.65 -13.12
C CYS A 14 18.04 -7.62 -14.24
N ILE A 15 17.10 -6.67 -14.07
CA ILE A 15 16.91 -5.56 -14.99
C ILE A 15 17.68 -4.35 -14.47
N LEU A 16 18.73 -3.94 -15.18
CA LEU A 16 19.55 -2.78 -14.83
C LEU A 16 19.20 -1.55 -15.68
N PRO A 17 19.25 -0.33 -15.10
CA PRO A 17 19.10 0.89 -15.88
C PRO A 17 20.34 1.10 -16.76
N LYS A 18 20.12 1.58 -17.99
CA LYS A 18 21.24 2.04 -18.82
C LYS A 18 21.88 3.29 -18.22
N PRO A 19 23.20 3.50 -18.32
CA PRO A 19 23.90 4.62 -17.67
C PRO A 19 23.28 5.98 -17.98
N GLU A 20 22.88 6.23 -19.24
CA GLU A 20 22.27 7.48 -19.69
C GLU A 20 20.91 7.77 -19.05
N HIS A 21 20.23 6.77 -18.50
CA HIS A 21 18.93 6.88 -17.85
C HIS A 21 18.97 6.62 -16.34
N ALA A 22 20.14 6.27 -15.80
CA ALA A 22 20.28 5.85 -14.41
C ALA A 22 19.84 6.94 -13.42
N ALA A 23 20.17 8.21 -13.69
CA ALA A 23 19.80 9.33 -12.83
C ALA A 23 18.28 9.55 -12.73
N GLU A 24 17.56 9.49 -13.86
CA GLU A 24 16.11 9.65 -13.89
C GLU A 24 15.38 8.43 -13.31
N LEU A 25 15.86 7.23 -13.61
CA LEU A 25 15.28 6.00 -13.05
C LEU A 25 15.48 5.92 -11.53
N LYS A 26 16.60 6.45 -10.99
CA LYS A 26 16.84 6.53 -9.54
C LYS A 26 15.79 7.37 -8.80
N LYS A 27 15.15 8.33 -9.47
CA LYS A 27 14.06 9.14 -8.88
C LYS A 27 12.75 8.37 -8.79
N ARG A 28 12.57 7.25 -9.50
CA ARG A 28 11.32 6.48 -9.52
C ARG A 28 11.21 5.55 -8.30
N THR A 29 11.27 6.13 -7.11
CA THR A 29 11.02 5.44 -5.85
C THR A 29 9.61 5.76 -5.36
N LEU A 30 9.02 4.88 -4.55
CA LEU A 30 7.73 5.17 -3.92
C LEU A 30 7.83 6.43 -3.06
N THR A 31 8.89 6.60 -2.26
CA THR A 31 9.10 7.81 -1.46
C THR A 31 9.06 9.07 -2.31
N HIS A 32 9.76 9.10 -3.45
CA HIS A 32 9.76 10.27 -4.31
C HIS A 32 8.38 10.51 -4.94
N LEU A 33 7.72 9.46 -5.44
CA LEU A 33 6.38 9.53 -6.02
C LEU A 33 5.35 10.06 -5.02
N TYR A 34 5.34 9.55 -3.78
CA TYR A 34 4.42 9.96 -2.74
C TYR A 34 4.71 11.36 -2.20
N ASN A 35 5.97 11.80 -2.19
CA ASN A 35 6.34 13.18 -1.86
C ASN A 35 5.92 14.17 -2.96
N GLN A 36 6.06 13.80 -4.23
CA GLN A 36 5.61 14.63 -5.35
C GLN A 36 4.09 14.72 -5.45
N ARG A 37 3.40 13.64 -5.05
CA ARG A 37 1.94 13.51 -5.02
C ARG A 37 1.25 14.08 -6.28
N PRO A 38 1.55 13.54 -7.48
CA PRO A 38 0.95 14.03 -8.72
C PRO A 38 -0.57 13.84 -8.72
N ALA A 39 -1.29 14.67 -9.48
CA ALA A 39 -2.76 14.71 -9.47
C ALA A 39 -3.44 13.35 -9.76
N TRP A 40 -2.84 12.51 -10.61
CA TRP A 40 -3.38 11.18 -10.90
C TRP A 40 -3.30 10.26 -9.67
N LEU A 41 -2.26 10.38 -8.86
CA LEU A 41 -2.08 9.58 -7.65
C LEU A 41 -3.06 10.04 -6.58
N ASP A 42 -3.23 11.35 -6.42
CA ASP A 42 -4.22 11.90 -5.49
C ASP A 42 -5.65 11.47 -5.85
N HIS A 43 -5.98 11.49 -7.15
CA HIS A 43 -7.26 10.97 -7.63
C HIS A 43 -7.41 9.46 -7.36
N ALA A 44 -6.37 8.66 -7.63
CA ALA A 44 -6.41 7.23 -7.34
C ALA A 44 -6.66 6.94 -5.85
N HIS A 45 -6.04 7.71 -4.95
CA HIS A 45 -6.30 7.60 -3.50
C HIS A 45 -7.74 7.97 -3.15
N ARG A 46 -8.31 9.04 -3.71
CA ARG A 46 -9.70 9.44 -3.44
C ARG A 46 -10.71 8.36 -3.84
N VAL A 47 -10.53 7.76 -5.01
CA VAL A 47 -11.39 6.66 -5.47
C VAL A 47 -11.28 5.44 -4.55
N LEU A 48 -10.06 5.15 -4.07
CA LEU A 48 -9.84 4.08 -3.11
C LEU A 48 -10.52 4.38 -1.77
N ASP A 49 -10.38 5.59 -1.25
CA ASP A 49 -10.98 5.99 0.03
C ASP A 49 -12.51 5.94 -0.03
N GLU A 50 -13.12 6.38 -1.13
CA GLU A 50 -14.57 6.25 -1.39
C GLU A 50 -15.03 4.78 -1.39
N ALA A 51 -14.30 3.90 -2.08
CA ALA A 51 -14.63 2.49 -2.15
C ALA A 51 -14.48 1.79 -0.79
N VAL A 52 -13.46 2.14 -0.02
CA VAL A 52 -13.25 1.62 1.34
C VAL A 52 -14.34 2.11 2.28
N ALA A 53 -14.65 3.41 2.27
CA ALA A 53 -15.73 3.96 3.08
C ALA A 53 -17.07 3.26 2.80
N ALA A 54 -17.40 3.06 1.51
CA ALA A 54 -18.58 2.31 1.11
C ALA A 54 -18.58 0.86 1.63
N ALA A 55 -17.45 0.16 1.60
CA ALA A 55 -17.35 -1.21 2.10
C ALA A 55 -17.55 -1.35 3.62
N TYR A 56 -17.33 -0.27 4.37
CA TYR A 56 -17.57 -0.18 5.80
C TYR A 56 -18.91 0.47 6.15
N ASP A 57 -19.71 0.88 5.15
CA ASP A 57 -20.92 1.70 5.32
C ASP A 57 -20.63 3.03 6.08
N TRP A 58 -19.47 3.64 5.83
CA TRP A 58 -19.03 4.88 6.45
C TRP A 58 -19.13 6.08 5.49
N PRO A 59 -19.32 7.31 6.01
CA PRO A 59 -19.15 8.52 5.22
C PRO A 59 -17.72 8.63 4.68
N VAL A 60 -17.55 9.28 3.52
CA VAL A 60 -16.24 9.47 2.88
C VAL A 60 -15.45 10.60 3.54
N ASP A 61 -16.14 11.55 4.17
CA ASP A 61 -15.60 12.81 4.73
C ASP A 61 -15.31 12.73 6.24
N LEU A 62 -15.07 11.53 6.76
CA LEU A 62 -14.69 11.35 8.15
C LEU A 62 -13.30 11.95 8.44
N SER A 63 -13.14 12.56 9.61
CA SER A 63 -11.81 12.92 10.11
C SER A 63 -11.02 11.67 10.51
N ASP A 64 -9.69 11.77 10.49
CA ASP A 64 -8.80 10.70 10.93
C ASP A 64 -9.16 10.17 12.33
N ASP A 65 -9.47 11.08 13.27
CA ASP A 65 -9.87 10.71 14.63
C ASP A 65 -11.17 9.88 14.66
N GLU A 66 -12.12 10.18 13.78
CA GLU A 66 -13.36 9.42 13.66
C GLU A 66 -13.11 8.03 13.06
N VAL A 67 -12.32 7.96 11.99
CA VAL A 67 -11.89 6.70 11.37
C VAL A 67 -11.19 5.81 12.40
N LEU A 68 -10.22 6.35 13.15
CA LEU A 68 -9.47 5.63 14.17
C LEU A 68 -10.39 5.14 15.31
N ARG A 69 -11.35 5.96 15.75
CA ARG A 69 -12.28 5.57 16.82
C ARG A 69 -13.18 4.43 16.39
N ARG A 70 -13.72 4.48 15.18
CA ARG A 70 -14.59 3.42 14.63
C ARG A 70 -13.82 2.12 14.41
N LEU A 71 -12.61 2.20 13.84
CA LEU A 71 -11.73 1.04 13.67
C LEU A 71 -11.37 0.39 15.02
N LEU A 72 -11.09 1.19 16.04
CA LEU A 72 -10.81 0.68 17.38
C LEU A 72 -12.02 -0.06 17.96
N ALA A 73 -13.23 0.48 17.81
CA ALA A 73 -14.46 -0.18 18.26
C ALA A 73 -14.67 -1.53 17.55
N LEU A 74 -14.59 -1.54 16.21
CA LEU A 74 -14.71 -2.77 15.42
C LEU A 74 -13.67 -3.83 15.80
N ASN A 75 -12.42 -3.42 16.03
CA ASN A 75 -11.37 -4.35 16.43
C ASN A 75 -11.62 -4.94 17.83
N ARG A 76 -12.18 -4.16 18.76
CA ARG A 76 -12.60 -4.67 20.08
C ARG A 76 -13.72 -5.69 19.95
N GLU A 77 -14.76 -5.40 19.17
CA GLU A 77 -15.88 -6.33 18.92
C GLU A 77 -15.39 -7.65 18.33
N ARG A 78 -14.59 -7.60 17.27
CA ARG A 78 -14.00 -8.80 16.62
C ARG A 78 -13.16 -9.64 17.59
N THR A 79 -12.44 -8.98 18.50
CA THR A 79 -11.61 -9.67 19.51
C THR A 79 -12.48 -10.35 20.58
N LEU A 80 -13.61 -9.74 20.94
CA LEU A 80 -14.54 -10.29 21.94
C LEU A 80 -15.42 -11.42 21.38
N THR A 81 -15.76 -11.37 20.09
CA THR A 81 -16.61 -12.38 19.42
C THR A 81 -15.84 -13.59 18.90
N SER A 82 -14.52 -13.55 18.89
CA SER A 82 -13.70 -14.69 18.47
C SER A 82 -13.48 -15.67 19.64
N PRO A 83 -13.97 -16.93 19.58
CA PRO A 83 -13.66 -17.94 20.59
C PRO A 83 -12.21 -18.40 20.39
N GLN A 84 -11.29 -17.71 21.05
CA GLN A 84 -9.84 -17.95 21.15
C GLN A 84 -9.03 -17.95 19.84
N GLY A 85 -8.17 -16.93 19.69
CA GLY A 85 -6.81 -17.16 19.21
C GLY A 85 -6.62 -17.47 17.72
N GLN A 86 -7.50 -17.01 16.83
CA GLN A 86 -7.09 -16.88 15.44
C GLN A 86 -6.08 -15.74 15.37
N ARG A 87 -4.79 -16.08 15.54
CA ARG A 87 -3.68 -15.26 15.07
C ARG A 87 -4.12 -14.69 13.73
N ILE A 88 -4.28 -13.36 13.69
CA ILE A 88 -4.34 -12.64 12.44
C ILE A 88 -2.98 -12.96 11.82
N THR A 89 -2.91 -13.99 10.98
CA THR A 89 -1.77 -14.23 10.12
C THR A 89 -1.80 -13.03 9.19
N LEU A 90 -1.13 -11.96 9.64
CA LEU A 90 -0.55 -10.95 8.77
C LEU A 90 0.00 -11.73 7.60
N VAL A 91 -0.61 -11.53 6.42
CA VAL A 91 -0.02 -11.89 5.15
C VAL A 91 1.37 -11.27 5.21
N ARG A 92 2.35 -12.13 5.45
CA ARG A 92 3.75 -11.75 5.49
C ARG A 92 4.07 -11.32 4.06
N VAL A 93 4.17 -10.02 3.85
CA VAL A 93 4.83 -9.44 2.69
C VAL A 93 6.29 -9.90 2.72
#